data_AF-A0A2A3E886-F1
#
_entry.id   AF-A0A2A3E886-F1
#
_cell.length_a   1.000
_cell.length_b   1.000
_cell.length_c   1.000
_cell.angle_alpha   90.00
_cell.angle_beta   90.00
_cell.angle_gamma   90.00
#
_symmetry.space_group_name_H-M   'P 1'
#
loop_
_entity.id
_entity.type
_entity.pdbx_description
1 polymer ?
#
loop_
_entity_poly.entity_id
_entity_poly.type
_entity_poly.pdbx_seq_one_letter_code
_entity_poly.pdbx_strand_id
1 'polypeptide(L)'
;MESTKKRLKELFCLMDSDIDGYLDYYEMKAALKALGFPVKKSYILTIIRMYDKRGYNKICFNDFYYVVTEMLIKRNPIDEIKYVFKLFINKSSINKITLEDLQKFNQKLKCNLINEEMELMIKEFDLDQDGSIDQSEFIDIMMDFTI
;
A
#
# COMPACT_ATOMS: atom_id res chain seq x y z
N MET A 1 15.61 6.12 -12.88
CA MET A 1 16.19 4.83 -12.43
C MET A 1 17.29 5.02 -11.38
N GLU A 2 18.23 5.96 -11.57
CA GLU A 2 19.25 6.34 -10.56
C GLU A 2 18.64 6.77 -9.20
N SER A 3 17.52 7.52 -9.25
CA SER A 3 16.79 7.99 -8.07
C SER A 3 16.19 6.86 -7.23
N THR A 4 15.64 5.83 -7.87
CA THR A 4 14.99 4.69 -7.19
C THR A 4 16.02 3.84 -6.46
N LYS A 5 17.16 3.54 -7.09
CA LYS A 5 18.24 2.77 -6.46
C LYS A 5 18.81 3.50 -5.25
N LYS A 6 19.01 4.82 -5.36
CA LYS A 6 19.45 5.65 -4.22
C LYS A 6 18.44 5.62 -3.07
N ARG A 7 17.15 5.82 -3.34
CA ARG A 7 16.08 5.77 -2.33
C ARG A 7 15.99 4.40 -1.64
N LEU A 8 16.12 3.32 -2.41
CA LEU A 8 16.14 1.97 -1.84
C LEU A 8 17.40 1.70 -1.01
N LYS A 9 18.54 2.30 -1.38
CA LYS A 9 19.77 2.20 -0.58
C LYS A 9 19.66 2.96 0.74
N GLU A 10 19.10 4.15 0.72
CA GLU A 10 18.82 4.94 1.93
C GLU A 10 17.86 4.19 2.87
N LEU A 11 16.78 3.62 2.32
CA LEU A 11 15.85 2.79 3.09
C LEU A 11 16.54 1.55 3.66
N PHE A 12 17.37 0.88 2.88
CA PHE A 12 18.13 -0.28 3.35
C PHE A 12 18.99 0.10 4.56
N CYS A 13 19.77 1.18 4.46
CA CYS A 13 20.61 1.64 5.56
C CYS A 13 19.82 2.10 6.79
N LEU A 14 18.57 2.56 6.61
CA LEU A 14 17.68 2.90 7.72
C LEU A 14 17.15 1.66 8.44
N MET A 15 16.99 0.56 7.71
CA MET A 15 16.38 -0.67 8.22
C MET A 15 17.41 -1.61 8.84
N ASP A 16 18.61 -1.66 8.26
CA ASP A 16 19.80 -2.36 8.77
C ASP A 16 20.25 -1.73 10.09
N SER A 17 19.66 -2.20 11.19
CA SER A 17 19.77 -1.58 12.51
C SER A 17 21.06 -1.98 13.22
N ASP A 18 21.56 -3.18 12.92
CA ASP A 18 22.85 -3.67 13.41
C ASP A 18 24.04 -3.27 12.52
N ILE A 19 23.78 -2.65 11.37
CA ILE A 19 24.76 -2.11 10.41
C ILE A 19 25.70 -3.22 9.92
N ASP A 20 25.18 -4.44 9.80
CA ASP A 20 25.96 -5.59 9.35
C ASP A 20 26.02 -5.69 7.82
N GLY A 21 25.28 -4.83 7.11
CA GLY A 21 25.21 -4.78 5.66
C GLY A 21 24.20 -5.77 5.05
N TYR A 22 23.37 -6.40 5.89
CA TYR A 22 22.34 -7.34 5.51
C TYR A 22 21.00 -6.98 6.17
N LEU A 23 19.92 -7.59 5.72
CA LEU A 23 18.61 -7.50 6.36
C LEU A 23 18.18 -8.87 6.83
N ASP A 24 17.86 -8.98 8.10
CA ASP A 24 17.18 -10.14 8.66
C ASP A 24 15.68 -10.14 8.36
N TYR A 25 14.94 -11.12 8.90
CA TYR A 25 13.50 -11.22 8.73
C TYR A 25 12.72 -9.99 9.22
N TYR A 26 13.08 -9.43 10.37
CA TYR A 26 12.38 -8.30 10.96
C TYR A 26 12.68 -7.00 10.22
N GLU A 27 13.93 -6.79 9.83
CA GLU A 27 14.37 -5.61 9.08
C GLU A 27 13.79 -5.63 7.67
N MET A 28 13.81 -6.80 7.00
CA MET A 28 13.16 -6.97 5.70
C MET A 28 11.64 -6.74 5.78
N LYS A 29 10.98 -7.23 6.84
CA LYS A 29 9.56 -6.99 7.08
C LYS A 29 9.26 -5.50 7.27
N ALA A 30 10.09 -4.80 8.04
CA ALA A 30 9.97 -3.37 8.26
C ALA A 30 10.17 -2.59 6.95
N ALA A 31 11.18 -2.93 6.17
CA ALA A 31 11.48 -2.31 4.88
C ALA A 31 10.31 -2.45 3.88
N LEU A 32 9.78 -3.67 3.73
CA LEU A 32 8.65 -3.93 2.83
C LEU A 32 7.37 -3.21 3.30
N LYS A 33 7.14 -3.14 4.60
CA LYS A 33 6.03 -2.37 5.16
C LYS A 33 6.20 -0.87 4.89
N ALA A 34 7.40 -0.32 5.04
CA ALA A 34 7.70 1.09 4.76
C ALA A 34 7.53 1.45 3.28
N LEU A 35 7.72 0.47 2.38
CA LEU A 35 7.45 0.61 0.95
C LEU A 35 5.96 0.44 0.58
N GLY A 36 5.09 0.17 1.56
CA GLY A 36 3.67 -0.03 1.36
C GLY A 36 3.29 -1.44 0.86
N PHE A 37 4.19 -2.42 0.98
CA PHE A 37 3.89 -3.81 0.61
C PHE A 37 3.39 -4.62 1.81
N PRO A 38 2.09 -4.99 1.84
CA PRO A 38 1.57 -5.93 2.84
C PRO A 38 2.01 -7.35 2.49
N VAL A 39 3.11 -7.82 3.08
CA VAL A 39 3.67 -9.16 2.84
C VAL A 39 3.42 -10.13 3.99
N LYS A 40 3.10 -11.39 3.66
CA LYS A 40 2.95 -12.48 4.64
C LYS A 40 4.31 -12.96 5.13
N LYS A 41 4.37 -13.45 6.38
CA LYS A 41 5.57 -14.06 6.98
C LYS A 41 6.20 -15.13 6.08
N SER A 42 5.39 -16.03 5.52
CA SER A 42 5.86 -17.11 4.66
C SER A 42 6.58 -16.62 3.40
N TYR A 43 6.12 -15.51 2.82
CA TYR A 43 6.73 -14.92 1.63
C TYR A 43 8.11 -14.36 1.94
N ILE A 44 8.26 -13.60 3.04
CA ILE A 44 9.55 -13.05 3.48
C ILE A 44 10.55 -14.17 3.74
N LEU A 45 10.15 -15.22 4.47
CA LEU A 45 11.01 -16.38 4.74
C LEU A 45 11.41 -17.12 3.47
N THR A 46 10.53 -17.19 2.47
CA THR A 46 10.84 -17.78 1.17
C THR A 46 11.90 -16.97 0.45
N ILE A 47 11.77 -15.64 0.44
CA ILE A 47 12.78 -14.76 -0.16
C ILE A 47 14.13 -14.94 0.54
N ILE A 48 14.17 -14.87 1.87
CA ILE A 48 15.42 -15.05 2.62
C ILE A 48 16.05 -16.40 2.26
N ARG A 49 15.29 -17.49 2.27
CA ARG A 49 15.79 -18.83 1.90
C ARG A 49 16.32 -18.91 0.46
N MET A 50 15.71 -18.19 -0.48
CA MET A 50 16.11 -18.22 -1.89
C MET A 50 17.43 -17.48 -2.15
N TYR A 51 17.67 -16.37 -1.44
CA TYR A 51 18.82 -15.50 -1.69
C TYR A 51 19.96 -15.69 -0.68
N ASP A 52 19.68 -16.23 0.50
CA ASP A 52 20.68 -16.56 1.51
C ASP A 52 21.48 -17.82 1.14
N LYS A 53 22.48 -17.65 0.28
CA LYS A 53 23.38 -18.74 -0.14
C LYS A 53 24.33 -19.20 0.98
N ARG A 54 24.43 -18.44 2.07
CA ARG A 54 25.45 -18.64 3.13
C ARG A 54 24.87 -19.19 4.43
N GLY A 55 23.55 -19.19 4.58
CA GLY A 55 22.86 -19.74 5.75
C GLY A 55 22.82 -18.79 6.95
N TYR A 56 22.99 -17.49 6.73
CA TYR A 56 22.92 -16.48 7.80
C TYR A 56 21.50 -16.04 8.16
N ASN A 57 20.50 -16.50 7.42
CA ASN A 57 19.11 -16.06 7.46
C ASN A 57 18.95 -14.54 7.23
N LYS A 58 19.84 -13.96 6.42
CA LYS A 58 19.83 -12.55 6.04
C LYS A 58 20.07 -12.38 4.53
N ILE A 59 19.68 -11.25 3.96
CA ILE A 59 19.90 -10.92 2.55
C ILE A 59 20.70 -9.62 2.38
N CYS A 60 21.53 -9.52 1.34
CA CYS A 60 22.31 -8.30 1.11
C CYS A 60 21.50 -7.24 0.34
N PHE A 61 22.04 -6.02 0.24
CA PHE A 61 21.39 -4.94 -0.49
C PHE A 61 21.07 -5.28 -1.95
N ASN A 62 21.93 -6.02 -2.65
CA ASN A 62 21.69 -6.36 -4.05
C ASN A 62 20.47 -7.28 -4.21
N ASP A 63 20.31 -8.26 -3.30
CA ASP A 63 19.16 -9.17 -3.30
C ASP A 63 17.88 -8.42 -2.94
N PHE A 64 17.94 -7.58 -1.91
CA PHE A 64 16.83 -6.69 -1.53
C PHE A 64 16.41 -5.79 -2.70
N TYR A 65 17.37 -5.14 -3.36
CA TYR A 65 17.12 -4.27 -4.51
C TYR A 65 16.43 -5.02 -5.66
N TYR A 66 16.90 -6.23 -5.99
CA TYR A 66 16.29 -7.05 -7.03
C TYR A 66 14.85 -7.42 -6.69
N VAL A 67 14.63 -7.98 -5.49
CA VAL A 67 13.29 -8.38 -5.03
C VAL A 67 12.32 -7.21 -5.01
N VAL A 68 12.73 -6.08 -4.44
CA VAL A 68 11.86 -4.90 -4.35
C VAL A 68 11.59 -4.29 -5.71
N THR A 69 12.58 -4.26 -6.61
CA THR A 69 12.38 -3.77 -7.98
C THR A 69 11.36 -4.63 -8.73
N GLU A 70 11.46 -5.96 -8.63
CA GLU A 70 10.48 -6.88 -9.19
C GLU A 70 9.07 -6.65 -8.62
N MET A 71 8.96 -6.42 -7.31
CA MET A 71 7.68 -6.12 -6.66
C MET A 71 7.11 -4.76 -7.10
N LEU A 72 7.96 -3.75 -7.30
CA LEU A 72 7.56 -2.43 -7.81
C LEU A 72 7.11 -2.49 -9.27
N ILE A 73 7.75 -3.31 -10.11
CA ILE A 73 7.33 -3.51 -11.51
C ILE A 73 5.96 -4.21 -11.57
N LYS A 74 5.72 -5.18 -10.68
CA LYS A 74 4.46 -5.90 -10.58
C LYS A 74 3.37 -5.13 -9.83
N ARG A 75 3.71 -3.96 -9.28
CA ARG A 75 2.78 -3.13 -8.51
C ARG A 75 1.80 -2.47 -9.46
N ASN A 76 0.55 -2.92 -9.42
CA ASN A 76 -0.53 -2.36 -10.21
C ASN A 76 -1.24 -1.25 -9.40
N PRO A 77 -1.26 0.01 -9.89
CA PRO A 77 -1.95 1.10 -9.22
C PRO A 77 -3.43 0.79 -8.92
N ILE A 78 -4.09 0.04 -9.82
CA ILE A 78 -5.48 -0.38 -9.63
C ILE A 78 -5.64 -1.26 -8.39
N ASP A 79 -4.68 -2.16 -8.10
CA ASP A 79 -4.75 -3.05 -6.94
C ASP A 79 -4.57 -2.29 -5.62
N GLU A 80 -3.81 -1.20 -5.63
CA GLU A 80 -3.67 -0.30 -4.48
C GLU A 80 -4.96 0.48 -4.22
N ILE A 81 -5.56 1.03 -5.27
CA ILE A 81 -6.84 1.74 -5.16
C ILE A 81 -7.92 0.77 -4.65
N LYS A 82 -7.98 -0.46 -5.16
CA LYS A 82 -8.86 -1.52 -4.65
C LYS A 82 -8.60 -1.86 -3.19
N TYR A 83 -7.34 -1.85 -2.75
CA TYR A 83 -6.99 -2.07 -1.35
C TYR A 83 -7.48 -0.90 -0.47
N VAL A 84 -7.31 0.33 -0.92
CA VAL A 84 -7.82 1.53 -0.24
C VAL A 84 -9.35 1.49 -0.15
N PHE A 85 -10.05 1.16 -1.24
CA PHE A 85 -11.50 0.95 -1.27
C PHE A 85 -11.95 -0.03 -0.17
N LYS A 86 -11.25 -1.16 -0.01
CA LYS A 86 -11.52 -2.13 1.04
C LYS A 86 -11.35 -1.58 2.47
N LEU A 87 -10.49 -0.59 2.67
CA LEU A 87 -10.34 0.08 3.97
C LEU A 87 -11.47 1.07 4.26
N PHE A 88 -12.12 1.63 3.23
CA PHE A 88 -13.28 2.50 3.37
C PHE A 88 -14.54 1.72 3.80
N ILE A 89 -14.83 0.61 3.13
CA ILE A 89 -16.04 -0.21 3.37
C ILE A 89 -15.99 -1.05 4.66
N ASN A 90 -15.16 -0.68 5.65
CA ASN A 90 -14.71 -1.42 6.83
C ASN A 90 -15.85 -2.12 7.62
N LYS A 91 -16.34 -3.26 7.08
CA LYS A 91 -17.45 -4.15 7.51
C LYS A 91 -18.84 -3.92 6.87
N SER A 92 -19.00 -3.07 5.86
CA SER A 92 -20.24 -3.03 5.07
C SER A 92 -20.35 -4.31 4.22
N SER A 93 -21.53 -4.94 4.22
CA SER A 93 -21.83 -6.09 3.34
C SER A 93 -22.15 -5.67 1.91
N ILE A 94 -22.28 -4.36 1.68
CA ILE A 94 -22.56 -3.75 0.40
C ILE A 94 -21.20 -3.30 -0.11
N ASN A 95 -20.72 -3.83 -1.24
CA ASN A 95 -19.43 -3.47 -1.85
C ASN A 95 -19.44 -2.04 -2.43
N LYS A 96 -19.99 -1.07 -1.69
CA LYS A 96 -20.13 0.34 -2.04
C LYS A 96 -19.80 1.19 -0.82
N ILE A 97 -19.22 2.36 -1.03
CA ILE A 97 -18.91 3.36 -0.02
C ILE A 97 -20.15 4.22 0.16
N THR A 98 -20.73 4.18 1.35
CA THR A 98 -21.90 4.99 1.70
C THR A 98 -21.49 6.30 2.37
N LEU A 99 -22.43 7.23 2.51
CA LEU A 99 -22.22 8.46 3.29
C LEU A 99 -21.80 8.17 4.73
N GLU A 100 -22.34 7.12 5.34
CA GLU A 100 -21.98 6.69 6.70
C GLU A 100 -20.51 6.22 6.77
N ASP A 101 -20.03 5.52 5.74
CA ASP A 101 -18.64 5.08 5.66
C ASP A 101 -17.68 6.27 5.52
N LEU A 102 -18.03 7.26 4.69
CA LEU A 102 -17.28 8.52 4.56
C LEU A 102 -17.24 9.30 5.87
N GLN A 103 -18.37 9.40 6.59
CA GLN A 103 -18.44 10.07 7.89
C GLN A 103 -17.52 9.40 8.92
N LYS A 104 -17.54 8.05 8.99
CA LYS A 104 -16.63 7.29 9.87
C LYS A 104 -15.17 7.50 9.48
N PHE A 105 -14.87 7.54 8.18
CA PHE A 105 -13.51 7.76 7.70
C PHE A 105 -13.01 9.19 7.98
N ASN A 106 -13.86 10.20 7.77
CA ASN A 106 -13.62 11.60 8.08
C ASN A 106 -13.27 11.78 9.57
N GLN A 107 -14.03 11.15 10.48
CA GLN A 107 -13.73 11.12 11.91
C GLN A 107 -12.42 10.40 12.23
N LYS A 108 -12.17 9.25 11.60
CA LYS A 108 -10.95 8.44 11.83
C LYS A 108 -9.69 9.17 11.40
N LEU A 109 -9.72 9.89 10.28
CA LEU A 109 -8.60 10.68 9.79
C LEU A 109 -8.52 12.08 10.42
N LYS A 110 -9.53 12.48 11.20
CA LYS A 110 -9.69 13.84 11.74
C LYS A 110 -9.69 14.90 10.64
N CYS A 111 -10.29 14.55 9.51
CA CYS A 111 -10.62 15.52 8.47
C CYS A 111 -11.85 16.33 8.95
N ASN A 112 -11.89 17.61 8.62
CA ASN A 112 -12.96 18.53 9.06
C ASN A 112 -14.00 18.73 7.95
N LEU A 113 -14.31 17.69 7.18
CA LEU A 113 -15.34 17.78 6.15
C LEU A 113 -16.73 17.83 6.82
N ILE A 114 -17.59 18.74 6.37
CA ILE A 114 -18.99 18.79 6.81
C ILE A 114 -19.84 17.78 6.02
N ASN A 115 -21.01 17.43 6.55
CA ASN A 115 -21.90 16.47 5.88
C ASN A 115 -22.25 16.88 4.45
N GLU A 116 -22.53 18.16 4.23
CA GLU A 116 -22.86 18.72 2.91
C GLU A 116 -21.70 18.53 1.91
N GLU A 117 -20.44 18.67 2.34
CA GLU A 117 -19.28 18.42 1.49
C GLU A 117 -19.14 16.93 1.14
N MET A 118 -19.40 16.03 2.10
CA MET A 118 -19.36 14.59 1.85
C MET A 118 -20.52 14.13 0.95
N GLU A 119 -21.70 14.73 1.08
CA GLU A 119 -22.83 14.49 0.18
C GLU A 119 -22.52 14.96 -1.25
N LEU A 120 -21.90 16.13 -1.39
CA LEU A 120 -21.43 16.61 -2.69
C LEU A 120 -20.37 15.68 -3.27
N MET A 121 -19.43 15.16 -2.47
CA MET A 121 -18.45 14.18 -2.95
C MET A 121 -19.12 12.92 -3.49
N ILE A 122 -20.13 12.36 -2.81
CA ILE A 122 -20.85 11.20 -3.34
C ILE A 122 -21.54 11.57 -4.65
N LYS A 123 -22.30 12.68 -4.65
CA LYS A 123 -23.09 13.08 -5.82
C LYS A 123 -22.26 13.34 -7.07
N GLU A 124 -21.04 13.86 -6.93
CA GLU A 124 -20.15 14.12 -8.07
C GLU A 124 -19.60 12.85 -8.71
N PHE A 125 -19.52 11.74 -7.97
CA PHE A 125 -18.84 10.52 -8.42
C PHE A 125 -19.73 9.28 -8.50
N ASP A 126 -20.95 9.34 -7.97
CA ASP A 126 -22.01 8.35 -8.11
C ASP A 126 -22.62 8.45 -9.54
N LEU A 127 -22.07 7.65 -10.46
CA LEU A 127 -22.44 7.64 -11.88
C LEU A 127 -23.75 6.87 -12.10
N ASP A 128 -24.00 5.83 -11.30
CA ASP A 128 -25.22 5.02 -11.36
C ASP A 128 -26.41 5.60 -10.57
N GLN A 129 -26.16 6.66 -9.79
CA GLN A 129 -27.12 7.41 -8.97
C GLN A 129 -27.82 6.55 -7.91
N ASP A 130 -27.13 5.53 -7.38
CA ASP A 130 -27.65 4.68 -6.31
C ASP A 130 -27.41 5.23 -4.89
N GLY A 131 -26.79 6.40 -4.79
CA GLY A 131 -26.48 7.11 -3.56
C GLY A 131 -25.23 6.60 -2.85
N SER A 132 -24.40 5.79 -3.51
CA SER A 132 -23.16 5.22 -2.98
C SER A 132 -22.08 5.15 -4.06
N ILE A 133 -20.81 5.08 -3.67
CA ILE A 133 -19.69 4.95 -4.62
C ILE A 133 -19.24 3.49 -4.67
N ASP A 134 -19.38 2.85 -5.82
CA ASP A 134 -18.90 1.49 -6.04
C ASP A 134 -17.39 1.40 -6.32
N GLN A 135 -16.86 0.19 -6.48
CA GLN A 135 -15.43 0.00 -6.70
C GLN A 135 -14.94 0.60 -8.02
N SER A 136 -15.74 0.55 -9.08
CA SER A 136 -15.37 1.07 -10.39
C SER A 136 -15.34 2.60 -10.34
N GLU A 137 -16.39 3.21 -9.78
CA GLU A 137 -16.48 4.65 -9.58
C GLU A 137 -15.31 5.15 -8.71
N PHE A 138 -15.00 4.45 -7.61
CA PHE A 138 -13.85 4.81 -6.77
C PHE A 138 -12.50 4.69 -7.49
N ILE A 139 -12.35 3.74 -8.41
CA ILE A 139 -11.13 3.64 -9.24
C ILE A 139 -11.04 4.82 -10.18
N ASP A 140 -12.13 5.19 -10.83
CA ASP A 140 -12.17 6.32 -11.76
C ASP A 140 -11.84 7.63 -11.02
N ILE A 141 -12.41 7.86 -9.83
CA ILE A 141 -12.03 8.98 -8.94
C ILE A 141 -10.52 9.03 -8.74
N MET A 142 -9.95 7.94 -8.23
CA MET A 142 -8.55 7.90 -7.84
C MET A 142 -7.61 7.98 -9.05
N MET A 143 -8.04 7.54 -10.22
CA MET A 143 -7.26 7.63 -11.46
C MET A 143 -7.35 9.03 -12.09
N ASP A 144 -8.51 9.68 -12.07
CA ASP A 144 -8.69 11.04 -12.59
C ASP A 144 -7.87 12.08 -11.81
N PHE A 145 -7.72 11.90 -10.49
CA PHE A 145 -6.86 12.77 -9.67
C PHE A 145 -5.35 12.51 -9.81
N THR A 146 -4.94 11.47 -10.57
CA THR A 146 -3.55 11.03 -10.66
C THR A 146 -2.88 11.39 -12.00
N ILE A 147 -3.57 12.08 -12.92
CA ILE A 147 -3.05 12.49 -14.24
C ILE A 147 -2.96 14.02 -14.37
#